data_AF-A0A4Y4K8K7-F1
#
_entry.id   AF-A0A4Y4K8K7-F1
#
_cell.length_a   1.000
_cell.length_b   1.000
_cell.length_c   1.000
_cell.angle_alpha   90.00
_cell.angle_beta   90.00
_cell.angle_gamma   90.00
#
_symmetry.space_group_name_H-M   'P 1'
#
loop_
_entity.id
_entity.type
_entity.pdbx_description
1 polymer ?
#
loop_
_entity_poly.entity_id
_entity_poly.type
_entity_poly.pdbx_seq_one_letter_code
_entity_poly.pdbx_strand_id
1 'polypeptide(L)'
;MRSIRTGSLPKHCMRALAQHRAQQERERKVAGEKWQLAPGQPDGLIFTTTTGRVTDPRSLNRMLTILCRDAGVRRVRVHGLRHTCASLLLAQGVDARTIMETLGHSTITMTLDTYAHVMSTTLKAAADRMDDALGLYEPEEKTDSEREPDTED
;
A
#
# COMPACT_ATOMS: atom_id res chain seq x y z
N MET A 1 -10.26 15.32 -14.68
CA MET A 1 -11.13 14.77 -13.62
C MET A 1 -10.33 14.73 -12.32
N ARG A 2 -10.52 15.68 -11.39
CA ARG A 2 -9.80 15.69 -10.09
C ARG A 2 -10.61 14.85 -9.10
N SER A 3 -10.13 13.67 -8.75
CA SER A 3 -10.73 12.85 -7.70
C SER A 3 -10.29 13.40 -6.34
N ILE A 4 -11.11 14.29 -5.76
CA ILE A 4 -10.98 14.66 -4.34
C ILE A 4 -11.51 13.49 -3.53
N ARG A 5 -10.73 13.05 -2.54
CA ARG A 5 -11.07 11.93 -1.65
C ARG A 5 -10.72 12.28 -0.22
N THR A 6 -11.60 11.90 0.69
CA THR A 6 -11.33 11.94 2.14
C THR A 6 -10.92 10.55 2.57
N GLY A 7 -9.77 10.43 3.24
CA GLY A 7 -9.24 9.16 3.73
C GLY A 7 -8.76 9.28 5.18
N SER A 8 -8.85 8.18 5.92
CA SER A 8 -8.29 8.10 7.27
C SER A 8 -6.78 7.88 7.20
N LEU A 9 -6.01 8.66 7.98
CA LEU A 9 -4.56 8.51 8.07
C LEU A 9 -4.18 7.83 9.39
N PRO A 10 -3.25 6.87 9.38
CA PRO A 10 -2.71 6.30 10.61
C PRO A 10 -2.16 7.40 11.54
N LYS A 11 -2.31 7.22 12.86
CA LYS A 11 -1.81 8.16 13.88
C LYS A 11 -0.31 8.47 13.72
N HIS A 12 0.46 7.47 13.29
CA HIS A 12 1.89 7.65 13.01
C HIS A 12 2.14 8.63 11.86
N CYS A 13 1.39 8.53 10.77
CA CYS A 13 1.45 9.47 9.65
C CYS A 13 1.05 10.88 10.07
N MET A 14 0.00 11.02 10.88
CA MET A 14 -0.43 12.33 11.42
C MET A 14 0.67 12.98 12.26
N ARG A 15 1.34 12.21 13.12
CA ARG A 15 2.50 12.69 13.89
C ARG A 15 3.65 13.12 12.98
N ALA A 16 3.99 12.32 11.98
CA ALA A 16 5.05 12.63 11.03
C ALA A 16 4.75 13.93 10.25
N LEU A 17 3.50 14.13 9.82
CA LEU A 17 3.06 15.36 9.16
C LEU A 17 3.15 16.58 10.08
N ALA A 18 2.77 16.45 11.35
CA ALA A 18 2.90 17.53 12.33
C ALA A 18 4.37 17.91 12.58
N GLN A 19 5.25 16.92 12.72
CA GLN A 19 6.69 17.13 12.85
C GLN A 19 7.28 17.79 11.60
N HIS A 20 6.87 17.35 10.41
CA HIS A 20 7.31 17.93 9.15
C HIS A 20 6.87 19.39 9.01
N ARG A 21 5.62 19.71 9.35
CA ARG A 21 5.11 21.09 9.34
C ARG A 21 5.91 21.99 10.29
N ALA A 22 6.26 21.50 11.48
CA ALA A 22 7.10 22.25 12.42
C ALA A 22 8.52 22.48 11.87
N GLN A 23 9.08 21.51 11.15
CA GLN A 23 10.36 21.63 10.46
C GLN A 23 10.30 22.64 9.31
N GLN A 24 9.26 22.58 8.49
CA GLN A 24 9.03 23.51 7.40
C GLN A 24 8.91 24.96 7.90
N GLU A 25 8.24 25.18 9.03
CA GLU A 25 8.15 26.52 9.63
C GLU A 25 9.53 27.06 10.05
N ARG A 26 10.42 26.19 10.55
CA ARG A 26 11.81 26.56 10.84
C ARG A 26 12.56 26.90 9.56
N GLU A 27 12.43 26.07 8.52
CA GLU A 27 13.05 26.30 7.22
C GLU A 27 12.58 27.61 6.59
N ARG A 28 11.28 27.91 6.67
CA ARG A 28 10.70 29.17 6.21
C ARG A 28 11.32 30.38 6.92
N LYS A 29 11.46 30.33 8.24
CA LYS A 29 12.11 31.39 9.02
C LYS A 29 13.57 31.56 8.64
N VAL A 30 14.30 30.47 8.43
CA VAL A 30 15.72 30.49 8.02
C VAL A 30 15.88 31.02 6.59
N ALA A 31 14.97 30.65 5.68
CA ALA A 31 15.02 31.09 4.29
C ALA A 31 14.71 32.58 4.12
N GLY A 32 13.84 33.15 4.97
CA GLY A 32 13.46 34.56 4.92
C GLY A 32 13.00 34.97 3.53
N GLU A 33 13.64 35.98 2.95
CA GLU A 33 13.35 36.48 1.59
C GLU A 33 13.57 35.44 0.48
N LYS A 34 14.34 34.38 0.73
CA LYS A 34 14.55 33.29 -0.23
C LYS A 34 13.38 32.31 -0.27
N TRP A 35 12.40 32.43 0.64
CA TRP A 35 11.17 31.67 0.60
C TRP A 35 10.23 32.24 -0.48
N GLN A 36 10.43 31.82 -1.72
CA GLN A 36 9.72 32.34 -2.89
C GLN A 36 9.02 31.21 -3.63
N LEU A 37 7.69 31.25 -3.57
CA LEU A 37 6.82 30.32 -4.26
C LEU A 37 6.96 30.48 -5.78
N ALA A 38 6.81 29.38 -6.51
CA ALA A 38 6.80 29.45 -7.97
C ALA A 38 5.52 30.14 -8.48
N PRO A 39 5.58 30.88 -9.60
CA PRO A 39 4.38 31.48 -10.20
C PRO A 39 3.30 30.42 -10.47
N GLY A 40 2.07 30.69 -10.04
CA GLY A 40 0.93 29.77 -10.21
C GLY A 40 0.93 28.56 -9.28
N GLN A 41 1.87 28.47 -8.33
CA GLN A 41 1.86 27.46 -7.28
C GLN A 41 0.81 27.79 -6.21
N PRO A 42 0.05 26.81 -5.70
CA PRO A 42 -0.85 27.02 -4.57
C PRO A 42 -0.07 27.27 -3.27
N ASP A 43 -0.64 28.10 -2.41
CA ASP A 43 -0.12 28.36 -1.06
C ASP A 43 -0.38 27.17 -0.12
N GLY A 44 0.38 27.13 0.98
CA GLY A 44 0.13 26.16 2.07
C GLY A 44 0.51 24.71 1.74
N LEU A 45 1.41 24.49 0.77
CA LEU A 45 1.95 23.15 0.51
C LEU A 45 2.63 22.59 1.76
N ILE A 46 2.30 21.33 2.10
CA ILE A 46 2.89 20.63 3.24
C ILE A 46 4.32 20.18 2.91
N PHE A 47 4.59 19.77 1.68
CA PHE A 47 5.90 19.31 1.22
C PHE A 47 6.50 20.30 0.23
N THR A 48 7.58 20.96 0.62
CA THR A 48 8.28 21.95 -0.21
C THR A 48 9.79 21.73 -0.19
N THR A 49 10.49 22.36 -1.12
CA THR A 49 11.93 22.62 -0.97
C THR A 49 12.16 23.55 0.22
N THR A 50 13.43 23.70 0.60
CA THR A 50 13.88 24.66 1.64
C THR A 50 13.57 26.12 1.29
N THR A 51 13.19 26.40 0.05
CA THR A 51 12.79 27.71 -0.48
C THR A 51 11.28 27.85 -0.71
N GLY A 52 10.48 26.86 -0.30
CA GLY A 52 9.02 26.90 -0.41
C GLY A 52 8.44 26.45 -1.76
N ARG A 53 9.27 25.98 -2.69
CA ARG A 53 8.81 25.52 -4.02
C ARG A 53 8.31 24.08 -3.97
N VAL A 54 7.49 23.72 -4.96
CA VAL A 54 7.08 22.32 -5.19
C VAL A 54 8.28 21.39 -5.28
N THR A 55 8.16 20.24 -4.63
CA THR A 55 9.18 19.20 -4.70
C THR A 55 9.07 18.46 -6.03
N ASP A 56 10.16 18.43 -6.79
CA ASP A 56 10.23 17.68 -8.05
C ASP A 56 10.22 16.15 -7.79
N PRO A 57 9.38 15.37 -8.49
CA PRO A 57 9.32 13.91 -8.32
C PRO A 57 10.65 13.19 -8.55
N ARG A 58 11.55 13.69 -9.41
CA ARG A 58 12.86 13.06 -9.64
C ARG A 58 13.76 13.27 -8.43
N SER A 59 13.75 14.47 -7.85
CA SER A 59 14.44 14.78 -6.59
C SER A 59 13.98 13.86 -5.46
N LEU A 60 12.66 13.64 -5.34
CA LEU A 60 12.09 12.73 -4.34
C LEU A 60 12.56 11.28 -4.54
N ASN A 61 12.57 10.78 -5.78
CA ASN A 61 13.06 9.42 -6.07
C ASN A 61 14.58 9.28 -5.85
N ARG A 62 15.36 10.35 -6.11
CA ARG A 62 16.80 10.38 -5.82
C ARG A 62 17.05 10.30 -4.32
N MET A 63 16.34 11.10 -3.53
CA MET A 63 16.38 11.05 -2.07
C MET A 63 16.03 9.64 -1.56
N LEU A 64 14.93 9.05 -2.04
CA LEU A 64 14.53 7.70 -1.64
C LEU A 64 15.59 6.65 -2.01
N THR A 65 16.24 6.79 -3.17
CA THR A 65 17.32 5.88 -3.58
C THR A 65 18.51 5.95 -2.62
N ILE A 66 18.87 7.15 -2.15
CA ILE A 66 19.94 7.34 -1.14
C ILE A 66 19.53 6.68 0.18
N LEU A 67 18.31 6.92 0.66
CA LEU A 67 17.80 6.32 1.89
C LEU A 67 17.78 4.78 1.83
N CYS A 68 17.38 4.18 0.71
CA CYS A 68 17.43 2.74 0.53
C CYS A 68 18.85 2.19 0.63
N ARG A 69 19.82 2.85 -0.02
CA ARG A 69 21.23 2.46 0.04
C ARG A 69 21.75 2.54 1.47
N ASP A 70 21.49 3.63 2.17
CA ASP A 70 22.00 3.86 3.53
C ASP A 70 21.36 2.89 4.54
N ALA A 71 20.12 2.47 4.30
CA ALA A 71 19.44 1.43 5.08
C ALA A 71 19.81 -0.01 4.68
N GLY A 72 20.63 -0.21 3.63
CA GLY A 72 21.00 -1.54 3.15
C GLY A 72 19.86 -2.34 2.52
N VAL A 73 18.79 -1.67 2.06
CA VAL A 73 17.61 -2.32 1.50
C VAL A 73 17.55 -2.18 -0.02
N ARG A 74 16.77 -3.06 -0.66
CA ARG A 74 16.49 -2.99 -2.10
C ARG A 74 15.97 -1.59 -2.46
N ARG A 75 16.52 -1.03 -3.53
CA ARG A 75 16.05 0.24 -4.11
C ARG A 75 14.59 0.13 -4.52
N VAL A 76 13.78 1.06 -4.03
CA VAL A 76 12.38 1.24 -4.43
C VAL A 76 12.13 2.65 -4.96
N ARG A 77 11.11 2.79 -5.81
CA ARG A 77 10.58 4.09 -6.27
C ARG A 77 9.39 4.48 -5.39
N VAL A 78 8.97 5.75 -5.47
CA VAL A 78 7.85 6.27 -4.67
C VAL A 78 6.55 5.49 -4.91
N HIS A 79 6.24 5.13 -6.16
CA HIS A 79 5.07 4.27 -6.44
C HIS A 79 5.24 2.85 -5.87
N GLY A 80 6.48 2.37 -5.75
CA GLY A 80 6.79 1.10 -5.09
C GLY A 80 6.36 1.07 -3.63
N LEU A 81 6.52 2.18 -2.89
CA LEU A 81 6.04 2.29 -1.50
C LEU A 81 4.53 2.09 -1.40
N ARG A 82 3.79 2.57 -2.40
CA ARG A 82 2.33 2.41 -2.47
C ARG A 82 1.93 0.97 -2.77
N HIS A 83 2.67 0.27 -3.62
CA HIS A 83 2.50 -1.17 -3.82
C HIS A 83 2.81 -1.95 -2.54
N THR A 84 3.89 -1.60 -1.83
CA THR A 84 4.21 -2.20 -0.54
C THR A 84 3.08 -1.99 0.46
N CYS A 85 2.50 -0.79 0.54
CA CYS A 85 1.34 -0.53 1.39
C CYS A 85 0.14 -1.43 1.02
N ALA A 86 -0.17 -1.58 -0.27
CA ALA A 86 -1.23 -2.47 -0.73
C ALA A 86 -0.97 -3.94 -0.35
N SER A 87 0.25 -4.44 -0.58
CA SER A 87 0.64 -5.80 -0.21
C SER A 87 0.58 -6.03 1.29
N LEU A 88 1.01 -5.07 2.11
CA LEU A 88 0.93 -5.17 3.57
C LEU A 88 -0.52 -5.21 4.04
N LEU A 89 -1.40 -4.34 3.54
CA LEU A 89 -2.82 -4.35 3.90
C LEU A 89 -3.50 -5.66 3.50
N LEU A 90 -3.17 -6.18 2.31
CA LEU A 90 -3.71 -7.45 1.83
C LEU A 90 -3.22 -8.63 2.68
N ALA A 91 -1.94 -8.65 3.06
CA ALA A 91 -1.40 -9.65 3.98
C ALA A 91 -2.01 -9.60 5.39
N GLN A 92 -2.56 -8.45 5.79
CA GLN A 92 -3.34 -8.30 7.03
C GLN A 92 -4.82 -8.68 6.85
N GLY A 93 -5.22 -9.20 5.69
CA GLY A 93 -6.59 -9.64 5.42
C GLY A 93 -7.57 -8.52 5.10
N VAL A 94 -7.10 -7.31 4.80
CA VAL A 94 -7.97 -6.22 4.35
C VAL A 94 -8.46 -6.54 2.94
N ASP A 95 -9.77 -6.44 2.71
CA ASP A 95 -10.35 -6.77 1.41
C ASP A 95 -9.89 -5.80 0.31
N ALA A 96 -9.82 -6.31 -0.92
CA ALA A 96 -9.27 -5.56 -2.04
C ALA A 96 -10.03 -4.26 -2.34
N ARG A 97 -11.34 -4.20 -2.07
CA ARG A 97 -12.15 -3.00 -2.28
C ARG A 97 -11.77 -1.90 -1.28
N THR A 98 -11.67 -2.22 0.00
CA THR A 98 -11.21 -1.28 1.04
C THR A 98 -9.80 -0.76 0.73
N ILE A 99 -8.88 -1.61 0.25
CA ILE A 99 -7.55 -1.18 -0.16
C ILE A 99 -7.62 -0.23 -1.37
N MET A 100 -8.47 -0.51 -2.37
CA MET A 100 -8.67 0.36 -3.54
C MET A 100 -9.22 1.73 -3.16
N GLU A 101 -10.17 1.77 -2.23
CA GLU A 101 -10.76 3.02 -1.75
C GLU A 101 -9.71 3.83 -0.97
N THR A 102 -8.94 3.17 -0.10
CA THR A 102 -7.89 3.79 0.72
C THR A 102 -6.75 4.35 -0.12
N LEU A 103 -6.26 3.59 -1.09
CA LEU A 103 -5.14 4.02 -1.90
C LEU A 103 -5.62 4.89 -3.05
N GLY A 104 -6.67 4.50 -3.78
CA GLY A 104 -7.12 5.09 -5.03
C GLY A 104 -6.89 4.15 -6.23
N HIS A 105 -7.87 4.08 -7.14
CA HIS A 105 -8.05 2.99 -8.13
C HIS A 105 -6.86 2.65 -9.04
N SER A 106 -5.86 3.51 -9.21
CA SER A 106 -4.80 3.32 -10.21
C SER A 106 -3.74 2.28 -9.86
N THR A 107 -3.81 1.61 -8.70
CA THR A 107 -2.65 0.84 -8.16
C THR A 107 -2.90 -0.64 -7.94
N ILE A 108 -4.17 -1.06 -7.87
CA ILE A 108 -4.47 -2.44 -7.46
C ILE A 108 -4.40 -3.44 -8.61
N THR A 109 -4.50 -3.01 -9.87
CA THR A 109 -4.45 -3.93 -11.03
C THR A 109 -3.18 -4.81 -10.99
N MET A 110 -2.00 -4.25 -10.73
CA MET A 110 -0.77 -5.06 -10.56
C MET A 110 -0.73 -5.90 -9.28
N THR A 111 -1.41 -5.47 -8.21
CA THR A 111 -1.33 -6.14 -6.90
C THR A 111 -2.27 -7.35 -6.84
N LEU A 112 -3.43 -7.27 -7.51
CA LEU A 112 -4.38 -8.38 -7.64
C LEU A 112 -3.81 -9.54 -8.46
N ASP A 113 -3.10 -9.26 -9.56
CA ASP A 113 -2.51 -10.31 -10.41
C ASP A 113 -1.51 -11.19 -9.63
N THR A 114 -0.75 -10.61 -8.71
CA THR A 114 0.23 -11.34 -7.88
C THR A 114 -0.44 -12.07 -6.70
N TYR A 115 -1.63 -11.64 -6.26
CA TYR A 115 -2.32 -12.18 -5.08
C TYR A 115 -3.63 -12.91 -5.39
N ALA A 116 -3.91 -13.19 -6.67
CA ALA A 116 -5.07 -13.97 -7.08
C ALA A 116 -5.20 -15.30 -6.32
N HIS A 117 -4.09 -15.90 -5.88
CA HIS A 117 -4.07 -17.12 -5.07
C HIS A 117 -4.61 -16.92 -3.62
N VAL A 118 -4.45 -15.72 -3.04
CA VAL A 118 -5.04 -15.40 -1.72
C VAL A 118 -6.54 -15.12 -1.87
N MET A 119 -6.96 -14.62 -3.03
CA MET A 119 -8.39 -14.44 -3.34
C MET A 119 -9.08 -15.79 -3.62
N SER A 120 -8.42 -16.74 -4.29
CA SER A 120 -9.01 -18.06 -4.55
C SER A 120 -9.27 -18.85 -3.26
N THR A 121 -8.38 -18.76 -2.28
CA THR A 121 -8.57 -19.33 -0.93
C THR A 121 -9.70 -18.64 -0.17
N THR A 122 -9.88 -17.33 -0.36
CA THR A 122 -11.00 -16.58 0.22
C THR A 122 -12.35 -16.97 -0.40
N LEU A 123 -12.39 -17.22 -1.72
CA LEU A 123 -13.59 -17.67 -2.42
C LEU A 123 -14.02 -19.08 -2.00
N LYS A 124 -13.07 -20.01 -1.85
CA LYS A 124 -13.35 -21.35 -1.31
C LYS A 124 -13.91 -21.24 0.12
N ALA A 125 -13.25 -20.48 0.99
CA ALA A 125 -13.75 -20.25 2.35
C ALA A 125 -15.11 -19.53 2.41
N ALA A 126 -15.48 -18.76 1.39
CA ALA A 126 -16.80 -18.15 1.29
C ALA A 126 -17.88 -19.16 0.86
N ALA A 127 -17.53 -20.09 -0.05
CA ALA A 127 -18.39 -21.21 -0.42
C ALA A 127 -18.60 -22.15 0.78
N ASP A 128 -17.52 -22.55 1.47
CA ASP A 128 -17.58 -23.42 2.64
C ASP A 128 -18.50 -22.82 3.74
N ARG A 129 -18.42 -21.51 3.98
CA ARG A 129 -19.32 -20.81 4.92
C ARG A 129 -20.77 -20.75 4.44
N MET A 130 -21.00 -20.76 3.13
CA MET A 130 -22.34 -20.84 2.56
C MET A 130 -22.91 -22.24 2.78
N ASP A 131 -22.12 -23.28 2.59
CA ASP A 131 -22.50 -24.67 2.88
C ASP A 131 -22.82 -24.85 4.37
N ASP A 132 -21.99 -24.29 5.26
CA ASP A 132 -22.25 -24.24 6.71
C ASP A 132 -23.57 -23.51 7.04
N ALA A 133 -23.82 -22.36 6.42
CA ALA A 133 -25.02 -21.55 6.67
C ALA A 133 -26.30 -22.20 6.12
N LEU A 134 -26.19 -22.99 5.05
CA LEU A 134 -27.28 -23.75 4.46
C LEU A 134 -27.46 -25.12 5.14
N GLY A 135 -26.55 -25.53 6.02
CA GLY A 135 -26.57 -26.82 6.71
C GLY A 135 -26.26 -28.00 5.78
N LEU A 136 -25.60 -27.76 4.65
CA LEU A 136 -25.24 -28.76 3.65
C LEU A 136 -23.84 -29.28 3.97
N TYR A 137 -23.73 -30.20 4.93
CA TYR A 137 -22.47 -30.89 5.21
C TYR A 137 -22.38 -32.16 4.35
N GLU A 138 -21.66 -32.09 3.23
CA GLU A 138 -21.21 -33.29 2.54
C GLU A 138 -19.81 -33.67 3.07
N PRO A 139 -19.64 -34.79 3.79
CA PRO A 139 -18.31 -35.20 4.23
C PRO A 139 -17.44 -35.53 3.01
N GLU A 140 -16.22 -34.97 2.96
CA GLU A 140 -15.24 -35.29 1.92
C GLU A 140 -14.96 -36.81 1.93
N GLU A 141 -15.31 -37.51 0.84
CA GLU A 141 -14.90 -38.89 0.62
C GLU A 141 -13.37 -38.96 0.58
N LYS A 142 -12.78 -39.60 1.59
CA LYS A 142 -11.39 -40.05 1.52
C LYS A 142 -11.27 -40.99 0.33
N THR A 143 -10.62 -40.53 -0.74
CA THR A 143 -10.22 -41.38 -1.84
C THR A 143 -9.13 -42.33 -1.34
N ASP A 144 -9.53 -43.57 -1.07
CA ASP A 144 -8.63 -44.71 -0.85
C ASP A 144 -7.69 -44.82 -2.06
N SER A 145 -6.46 -44.34 -1.88
CA SER A 145 -5.36 -44.57 -2.83
C SER A 145 -4.11 -45.08 -2.12
N GLU A 146 -4.28 -46.03 -1.22
CA GLU A 146 -3.21 -46.94 -0.79
C GLU A 146 -3.75 -48.37 -0.83
N ARG A 147 -3.98 -48.89 -2.05
CA ARG A 147 -4.10 -50.33 -2.28
C ARG A 147 -2.67 -50.87 -2.34
N GLU A 148 -2.23 -51.55 -1.28
CA GLU A 148 -1.02 -52.37 -1.31
C GLU A 148 -1.08 -53.34 -2.51
N PRO A 149 0.01 -53.53 -3.27
CA PRO A 149 0.05 -54.58 -4.26
C PRO A 149 0.19 -55.94 -3.58
N ASP A 150 -0.85 -56.76 -3.71
CA ASP A 150 -0.81 -58.20 -3.45
C ASP A 150 0.43 -58.81 -4.11
N THR A 151 1.29 -59.41 -3.28
CA THR A 151 2.36 -60.30 -3.74
C THR A 151 1.82 -61.73 -3.62
N GLU A 152 1.37 -62.29 -4.75
CA GLU A 152 1.10 -63.72 -4.92
C GLU A 152 2.33 -64.43 -5.52
N ASP A 153 2.65 -65.58 -4.90
CA ASP A 153 3.60 -66.68 -5.23
C ASP A 153 5.13 -66.42 -5.25
#